data_AF-A0A4Q3FPG8-F1
#
_entry.id   AF-A0A4Q3FPG8-F1
#
_cell.length_a   1.000
_cell.length_b   1.000
_cell.length_c   1.000
_cell.angle_alpha   90.00
_cell.angle_beta   90.00
_cell.angle_gamma   90.00
#
_symmetry.space_group_name_H-M   'P 1'
#
loop_
_entity.id
_entity.type
_entity.pdbx_description
1 polymer ?
#
loop_
_entity_poly.entity_id
_entity_poly.type
_entity_poly.pdbx_seq_one_letter_code
_entity_poly.pdbx_strand_id
1 'polypeptide(L)' 'MGLTKTQIFTEQQNRLAVMLKAIAHPARIAILQQIISSNACICGDLVDELGLAQPTISQH' A
#
# COMPACT_ATOMS: atom_id res chain seq x y z
N MET A 1 9.49 5.34 14.14
CA MET A 1 10.02 3.96 14.22
C MET A 1 11.47 4.04 14.65
N GLY A 2 11.89 3.22 15.62
CA GLY A 2 13.29 3.13 16.03
C GLY A 2 14.20 2.63 14.89
N LEU A 3 15.51 2.75 15.08
CA LEU A 3 16.52 2.25 14.14
C LEU A 3 16.37 0.73 13.97
N THR A 4 15.98 0.27 12.78
CA THR A 4 15.89 -1.16 12.47
C THR A 4 17.31 -1.74 12.32
N LYS A 5 17.67 -2.73 13.13
CA LYS A 5 18.94 -3.45 13.00
C LYS A 5 18.87 -4.42 11.82
N THR A 6 19.06 -3.94 10.59
CA THR A 6 18.96 -4.77 9.37
C THR A 6 20.04 -5.87 9.29
N GLN A 7 21.17 -5.68 9.98
CA GLN A 7 22.33 -6.58 9.98
C GLN A 7 22.08 -7.95 10.64
N ILE A 8 21.03 -8.09 11.47
CA ILE A 8 20.71 -9.37 12.13
C ILE A 8 19.70 -10.22 11.33
N PHE A 9 19.25 -9.73 10.16
CA PHE A 9 18.28 -10.40 9.31
C PHE A 9 18.89 -10.75 7.95
N THR A 10 18.35 -11.79 7.30
CA THR A 10 18.75 -12.16 5.93
C THR A 10 18.42 -11.04 4.94
N GLU A 11 19.13 -11.01 3.81
CA GLU A 11 18.80 -10.07 2.72
C GLU A 11 17.35 -10.19 2.25
N GLN A 12 16.84 -11.43 2.16
CA GLN A 12 15.45 -11.69 1.76
C GLN A 12 14.46 -11.10 2.76
N GLN A 13 14.68 -11.29 4.07
CA GLN A 13 13.82 -10.70 5.11
C GLN A 13 13.83 -9.17 5.06
N ASN A 14 15.01 -8.56 4.89
CA ASN A 14 15.14 -7.11 4.78
C ASN A 14 14.41 -6.57 3.53
N ARG A 15 14.54 -7.25 2.38
CA ARG A 15 13.82 -6.89 1.15
C ARG A 15 12.31 -7.00 1.34
N LEU A 16 11.83 -8.11 1.91
CA LEU A 16 10.40 -8.30 2.21
C LEU A 16 9.89 -7.22 3.15
N ALA A 17 10.63 -6.89 4.21
CA ALA A 17 10.23 -5.85 5.16
C ALA A 17 10.07 -4.49 4.49
N VAL A 18 10.94 -4.13 3.55
CA VAL A 18 10.82 -2.87 2.78
C VAL A 18 9.57 -2.87 1.91
N MET A 19 9.33 -3.95 1.16
CA MET A 19 8.14 -4.07 0.30
C MET A 19 6.85 -4.04 1.11
N LEU A 20 6.78 -4.80 2.20
CA LEU A 20 5.60 -4.85 3.06
C LEU A 20 5.37 -3.51 3.75
N LYS A 21 6.42 -2.79 4.15
CA LYS A 21 6.29 -1.43 4.70
C LYS A 21 5.67 -0.45 3.69
N ALA A 22 5.96 -0.61 2.40
CA ALA A 22 5.32 0.20 1.37
C ALA A 22 3.80 -0.04 1.32
N ILE A 23 3.34 -1.27 1.53
CA ILE A 23 1.92 -1.64 1.45
C ILE A 23 1.17 -1.48 2.78
N ALA A 24 1.87 -1.46 3.92
CA ALA A 24 1.29 -1.54 5.26
C ALA A 24 0.31 -0.40 5.67
N HIS A 25 0.15 0.65 4.86
CA HIS A 25 -0.82 1.70 5.13
C HIS A 25 -2.24 1.20 4.80
N PRO A 26 -3.25 1.37 5.68
CA PRO A 26 -4.59 0.84 5.47
C PRO A 26 -5.24 1.31 4.15
N ALA A 27 -5.03 2.58 3.77
CA ALA A 27 -5.51 3.09 2.49
C ALA A 27 -4.93 2.32 1.27
N ARG A 28 -3.65 1.94 1.31
CA ARG A 28 -3.01 1.17 0.22
C ARG A 28 -3.55 -0.25 0.14
N ILE A 29 -3.83 -0.85 1.30
CA ILE A 29 -4.46 -2.18 1.36
C ILE A 29 -5.86 -2.12 0.74
N ALA A 30 -6.66 -1.11 1.08
CA ALA A 30 -8.00 -0.94 0.53
C ALA A 30 -7.98 -0.68 -0.98
N ILE A 31 -7.07 0.18 -1.46
CA ILE A 31 -6.84 0.41 -2.89
C ILE A 31 -6.50 -0.90 -3.61
N LEU A 32 -5.56 -1.69 -3.06
CA LEU A 32 -5.19 -2.99 -3.65
C LEU A 32 -6.34 -3.99 -3.67
N GLN A 33 -7.12 -4.09 -2.60
CA GLN A 33 -8.30 -4.95 -2.55
C GLN A 33 -9.30 -4.59 -3.64
N GLN A 34 -9.46 -3.29 -3.91
CA GLN A 34 -10.38 -2.83 -4.94
C GLN A 34 -9.86 -3.05 -6.35
N ILE A 35 -8.57 -2.82 -6.59
CA ILE A 35 -7.92 -3.17 -7.86
C ILE A 35 -8.01 -4.69 -8.14
N ILE A 36 -7.88 -5.53 -7.10
CA ILE A 36 -7.98 -6.99 -7.25
C ILE A 36 -9.42 -7.41 -7.54
N SER A 37 -10.40 -6.75 -6.93
CA SER A 37 -11.82 -7.08 -7.09
C SER A 37 -12.39 -6.57 -8.42
N SER A 38 -11.86 -5.46 -8.92
CA SER A 38 -12.34 -4.80 -10.14
C SER A 38 -11.49 -5.17 -11.35
N ASN A 39 -12.11 -5.72 -12.39
CA ASN A 39 -11.42 -6.13 -13.62
C ASN A 39 -10.98 -4.93 -14.50
N ALA A 40 -11.29 -3.71 -14.07
CA ALA A 40 -10.87 -2.41 -14.61
C ALA A 40 -10.91 -1.37 -13.48
N CYS A 41 -10.04 -0.36 -13.50
CA CYS A 41 -9.98 0.65 -12.44
C CYS A 41 -9.86 2.07 -13.03
N ILE A 42 -10.82 2.93 -12.71
CA ILE A 42 -10.75 4.39 -12.94
C ILE A 42 -10.61 5.04 -11.56
N CYS A 43 -9.69 6.00 -11.40
CA CYS A 43 -9.43 6.59 -10.07
C CYS A 43 -10.65 7.26 -9.44
N GLY A 44 -11.62 7.73 -10.24
CA GLY A 44 -12.90 8.26 -9.76
C GLY A 44 -13.71 7.21 -8.99
N ASP A 45 -13.71 5.96 -9.45
CA ASP A 45 -14.41 4.85 -8.78
C ASP A 45 -13.82 4.61 -7.37
N LEU A 46 -12.49 4.73 -7.23
CA LEU A 46 -11.82 4.60 -5.94
C LEU A 46 -12.16 5.74 -4.96
N VAL A 47 -12.43 6.95 -5.45
CA VAL A 47 -12.88 8.07 -4.60
C VAL A 47 -14.24 7.77 -3.99
N ASP A 48 -15.18 7.32 -4.82
CA ASP A 48 -16.54 7.02 -4.40
C ASP A 48 -16.61 5.78 -3.51
N GLU A 49 -15.82 4.75 -3.80
CA GLU A 49 -15.85 3.47 -3.07
C GLU A 49 -15.07 3.51 -1.75
N LEU A 50 -13.92 4.20 -1.71
CA LEU A 50 -13.08 4.26 -0.51
C LEU A 50 -13.37 5.49 0.36
N GLY A 51 -14.13 6.46 -0.15
CA GLY A 51 -14.41 7.74 0.55
C GLY A 51 -13.15 8.59 0.78
N LEU A 52 -12.08 8.33 0.02
CA LEU A 52 -10.82 9.06 0.09
C LEU A 52 -10.78 10.13 -1.00
N ALA A 53 -10.26 11.32 -0.67
CA ALA A 53 -10.11 12.37 -1.66
C ALA A 53 -9.12 11.95 -2.76
N GLN A 54 -9.38 12.38 -4.01
CA GLN A 54 -8.52 12.07 -5.16
C GLN A 54 -7.02 12.35 -4.94
N PRO A 55 -6.60 13.47 -4.30
CA PRO A 55 -5.17 13.70 -4.02
C PRO A 55 -4.57 12.65 -3.09
N THR A 56 -5.35 12.15 -2.12
CA THR A 56 -4.94 11.10 -1.18
C THR A 56 -4.75 9.78 -1.90
N ILE A 57 -5.64 9.44 -2.83
CA ILE A 57 -5.51 8.23 -3.66
C ILE A 57 -4.29 8.34 -4.58
N SER A 58 -4.10 9.49 -5.26
CA SER A 58 -2.93 9.71 -6.12
C SER A 58 -1.60 9.74 -5.36
N GLN A 59 -1.61 10.10 -4.08
CA GLN A 59 -0.42 10.07 -3.21
C GLN A 59 -0.04 8.63 -2.81
N HIS A 60 -1.04 7.77 -2.63
CA HIS A 60 -0.86 6.44 -2.09
C HIS A 60 -0.31 5.45 -3.10
#